data_AF-A0A0G1IP54-F1
#
_entry.id   AF-A0A0G1IP54-F1
#
_cell.length_a   1.000
_cell.length_b   1.000
_cell.length_c   1.000
_cell.angle_alpha   90.00
_cell.angle_beta   90.00
_cell.angle_gamma   90.00
#
_symmetry.space_group_name_H-M   'P 1'
#
loop_
_entity.id
_entity.type
_entity.pdbx_description
1 polymer ?
#
loop_
_entity_poly.entity_id
_entity_poly.type
_entity_poly.pdbx_seq_one_letter_code
_entity_poly.pdbx_strand_id
1 'polypeptide(L)'
;MVLGLLFDYFFYAKVPGIVFPLYIVLVASGLFALANFLNKQMSKEALLLLAPLIFFSVMVFTRSSVILIFLNIVASLLLLLLIAEMFFDRKLKNFLFADYIKIFFLPFKFILPLFQTLSDLFSLRGVNKDQKVLSQVIKGIVIAVPVLFIFLILFSSADLIFQKYVTDLININIEPETVFRSVLVLIATLVYIGAYSYVFREVKNQNESQKNNTTSSFGHIESSILFGSVNVLFFIFILVQLAYLFGGDGNISAQGFTYAEYARRGFFELIAVSAISLLLLLAVEKYIVKKNENHAPGFKILSTALVIQVILIMASAFTRLTLYEDAYGFTILRFYSHAFIILLAIVFCMLLYKIYIDKRENAFVFRGFILVLFFLVIMNFFNP
;
A
#
# COMPACT_ATOMS: atom_id res chain seq x y z
N MET A 1 -7.77 -36.17 -2.51
CA MET A 1 -7.36 -37.14 -1.48
C MET A 1 -5.87 -37.51 -1.61
N VAL A 2 -5.41 -38.03 -2.75
CA VAL A 2 -3.99 -38.39 -2.98
C VAL A 2 -3.01 -37.23 -2.72
N LEU A 3 -3.24 -36.04 -3.30
CA LEU A 3 -2.41 -34.85 -3.05
C LEU A 3 -2.39 -34.43 -1.57
N GLY A 4 -3.49 -34.63 -0.83
CA GLY A 4 -3.58 -34.30 0.59
C GLY A 4 -2.76 -35.25 1.47
N LEU A 5 -2.76 -36.55 1.16
CA LEU A 5 -1.90 -37.54 1.84
C LEU A 5 -0.42 -37.28 1.55
N LEU A 6 -0.09 -36.90 0.32
CA LEU A 6 1.27 -36.51 -0.05
C LEU A 6 1.71 -35.25 0.69
N PHE A 7 0.84 -34.25 0.85
CA PHE A 7 1.15 -33.05 1.63
C PHE A 7 1.53 -33.37 3.07
N ASP A 8 0.75 -34.20 3.75
CA ASP A 8 1.04 -34.63 5.12
C ASP A 8 2.40 -35.34 5.21
N TYR A 9 2.64 -36.32 4.34
CA TYR A 9 3.91 -37.05 4.26
C TYR A 9 5.13 -36.14 4.03
N PHE A 10 4.95 -35.09 3.23
CA PHE A 10 5.99 -34.19 2.78
C PHE A 10 6.30 -33.06 3.77
N PHE A 11 5.30 -32.47 4.41
CA PHE A 11 5.45 -31.26 5.22
C PHE A 11 5.25 -31.47 6.72
N TYR A 12 4.71 -32.61 7.17
CA TYR A 12 4.56 -32.88 8.60
C TYR A 12 5.94 -33.00 9.28
N ALA A 13 6.20 -32.10 10.25
CA ALA A 13 7.44 -32.01 11.03
C ALA A 13 8.74 -31.85 10.22
N LYS A 14 8.66 -31.34 8.97
CA LYS A 14 9.83 -31.17 8.07
C LYS A 14 9.93 -29.74 7.57
N VAL A 15 11.17 -29.24 7.43
CA VAL A 15 11.43 -27.93 6.80
C VAL A 15 11.17 -28.04 5.29
N PRO A 16 10.44 -27.09 4.69
CA PRO A 16 10.20 -27.09 3.25
C PRO A 16 11.52 -26.84 2.48
N GLY A 17 12.17 -27.92 2.05
CA GLY A 17 13.34 -27.91 1.16
C GLY A 17 12.97 -28.37 -0.25
N ILE A 18 13.70 -29.35 -0.78
CA ILE A 18 13.46 -30.02 -2.10
C ILE A 18 12.02 -30.53 -2.26
N VAL A 19 11.37 -30.83 -1.14
CA VAL A 19 10.02 -31.33 -1.10
C VAL A 19 9.00 -30.34 -1.67
N PHE A 20 9.24 -29.03 -1.52
CA PHE A 20 8.34 -28.00 -2.01
C PHE A 20 8.22 -27.96 -3.55
N PRO A 21 9.31 -27.89 -4.35
CA PRO A 21 9.23 -27.96 -5.80
C PRO A 21 8.66 -29.27 -6.33
N LEU A 22 8.96 -30.40 -5.69
CA LEU A 22 8.34 -31.68 -6.04
C LEU A 22 6.82 -31.63 -5.87
N TYR A 23 6.35 -31.08 -4.74
CA TYR A 23 4.93 -30.95 -4.47
C TYR A 23 4.23 -30.00 -5.45
N ILE A 24 4.85 -28.87 -5.80
CA ILE A 24 4.29 -27.94 -6.79
C ILE A 24 4.18 -28.59 -8.19
N VAL A 25 5.19 -29.37 -8.61
CA VAL A 25 5.13 -30.13 -9.88
C VAL A 25 4.00 -31.16 -9.83
N LEU A 26 3.82 -31.86 -8.70
CA LEU A 26 2.71 -32.81 -8.53
C LEU A 26 1.35 -32.11 -8.63
N VAL A 27 1.16 -30.95 -7.97
CA VAL A 27 -0.09 -30.19 -8.07
C VAL A 27 -0.31 -29.67 -9.50
N ALA A 28 0.70 -29.14 -10.16
CA ALA A 28 0.61 -28.68 -11.54
C ALA A 28 0.28 -29.82 -12.52
N SER A 29 0.88 -31.01 -12.34
CA SER A 29 0.56 -32.20 -13.13
C SER A 29 -0.87 -32.69 -12.89
N GLY A 30 -1.35 -32.63 -11.64
CA GLY A 30 -2.75 -32.93 -11.30
C GLY A 30 -3.73 -31.99 -12.00
N LEU A 31 -3.43 -30.68 -12.04
CA LEU A 31 -4.20 -29.71 -12.80
C LEU A 31 -4.20 -30.03 -14.31
N PHE A 32 -3.05 -30.42 -14.87
CA PHE A 32 -2.95 -30.79 -16.28
C PHE A 32 -3.71 -32.08 -16.62
N ALA A 33 -3.66 -33.08 -15.75
CA ALA A 33 -4.42 -34.32 -15.91
C ALA A 33 -5.93 -34.07 -15.85
N LEU A 34 -6.38 -33.21 -14.93
CA LEU A 34 -7.78 -32.76 -14.85
C LEU A 34 -8.18 -31.99 -16.12
N ALA A 35 -7.26 -31.18 -16.67
CA ALA A 35 -7.49 -30.44 -17.90
C ALA A 35 -7.74 -31.34 -19.09
N ASN A 36 -6.90 -32.36 -19.24
CA ASN A 36 -7.05 -33.35 -20.29
C ASN A 36 -8.33 -34.18 -20.11
N PHE A 37 -8.67 -34.55 -18.87
CA PHE A 37 -9.91 -35.29 -18.57
C PHE A 37 -11.17 -34.48 -18.88
N LEU A 38 -11.14 -33.16 -18.66
CA LEU A 38 -12.24 -32.25 -18.97
C LEU A 38 -12.25 -31.77 -20.43
N ASN A 39 -11.39 -32.30 -21.30
CA ASN A 39 -11.22 -31.89 -22.70
C ASN A 39 -11.04 -30.37 -22.89
N LYS A 40 -10.45 -29.69 -21.90
CA LYS A 40 -10.19 -28.25 -21.96
C LYS A 40 -8.74 -28.00 -22.39
N GLN A 41 -8.56 -27.21 -23.44
CA GLN A 41 -7.23 -26.77 -23.86
C GLN A 41 -6.72 -25.66 -22.95
N MET A 42 -5.50 -25.83 -22.43
CA MET A 42 -4.84 -24.78 -21.67
C MET A 42 -4.49 -23.61 -22.59
N SER A 43 -4.73 -22.38 -22.12
CA SER A 43 -4.25 -21.20 -22.82
C SER A 43 -2.71 -21.19 -22.83
N LYS A 44 -2.12 -20.73 -23.94
CA LYS A 44 -0.65 -20.55 -24.06
C LYS A 44 -0.08 -19.67 -22.96
N GLU A 45 -0.91 -18.77 -22.44
CA GLU A 45 -0.56 -17.85 -21.38
C GLU A 45 -0.44 -18.55 -20.00
N ALA A 46 -1.27 -19.56 -19.72
CA ALA A 46 -1.14 -20.38 -18.51
C ALA A 46 0.14 -21.22 -18.53
N LEU A 47 0.49 -21.74 -19.72
CA LEU A 47 1.77 -22.41 -19.96
C LEU A 47 2.97 -21.49 -19.70
N LEU A 48 2.88 -20.20 -20.07
CA LEU A 48 3.93 -19.23 -19.79
C LEU A 48 4.12 -18.99 -18.28
N LEU A 49 3.05 -19.05 -17.48
CA LEU A 49 3.09 -18.89 -16.02
C LEU A 49 3.66 -20.10 -15.25
N LEU A 50 3.79 -21.26 -15.90
CA LEU A 50 4.47 -22.41 -15.30
C LEU A 50 5.97 -22.14 -15.10
N ALA A 51 6.61 -21.40 -16.00
CA ALA A 51 8.02 -21.06 -15.88
C ALA A 51 8.35 -20.27 -14.60
N PRO A 52 7.67 -19.14 -14.28
CA PRO A 52 7.88 -18.45 -13.01
C PRO A 52 7.43 -19.29 -11.82
N LEU A 53 6.38 -20.12 -11.93
CA LEU A 53 5.96 -21.02 -10.83
C LEU A 53 7.08 -21.99 -10.44
N ILE A 54 7.69 -22.66 -11.42
CA ILE A 54 8.80 -23.58 -11.20
C ILE A 54 10.00 -22.83 -10.63
N PHE A 55 10.31 -21.65 -11.17
CA PHE A 55 11.41 -20.82 -10.68
C PHE A 55 11.25 -20.49 -9.18
N PHE A 56 10.11 -19.93 -8.76
CA PHE A 56 9.90 -19.56 -7.36
C PHE A 56 9.87 -20.79 -6.46
N SER A 57 9.32 -21.90 -6.94
CA SER A 57 9.25 -23.12 -6.16
C SER A 57 10.63 -23.75 -5.94
N VAL A 58 11.51 -23.73 -6.95
CA VAL A 58 12.92 -24.14 -6.80
C VAL A 58 13.68 -23.19 -5.87
N MET A 59 13.39 -21.88 -5.93
CA MET A 59 14.04 -20.89 -5.06
C MET A 59 13.68 -21.04 -3.57
N VAL A 60 12.58 -21.73 -3.23
CA VAL A 60 12.30 -22.11 -1.83
C VAL A 60 13.37 -23.05 -1.28
N PHE A 61 13.89 -23.95 -2.12
CA PHE A 61 14.94 -24.88 -1.72
C PHE A 61 16.32 -24.22 -1.68
N THR A 62 16.64 -23.36 -2.65
CA THR A 62 18.01 -22.83 -2.79
C THR A 62 18.34 -21.71 -1.79
N ARG A 63 17.33 -21.05 -1.21
CA ARG A 63 17.52 -19.88 -0.35
C ARG A 63 17.49 -20.26 1.12
N SER A 64 18.43 -19.70 1.89
CA SER A 64 18.51 -19.81 3.35
C SER A 64 17.73 -18.72 4.09
N SER A 65 17.41 -17.62 3.40
CA SER A 65 16.75 -16.47 4.01
C SER A 65 15.26 -16.73 4.25
N VAL A 66 14.85 -16.65 5.52
CA VAL A 66 13.46 -16.88 5.96
C VAL A 66 12.46 -16.00 5.22
N ILE A 67 12.82 -14.72 4.99
CA ILE A 67 11.93 -13.77 4.31
C ILE A 67 11.73 -14.19 2.85
N LEU A 68 12.79 -14.55 2.12
CA LEU A 68 12.68 -14.97 0.72
C LEU A 68 11.96 -16.30 0.58
N ILE A 69 12.21 -17.27 1.49
CA ILE A 69 11.46 -18.53 1.52
C ILE A 69 9.97 -18.24 1.63
N PHE A 70 9.56 -17.40 2.58
CA PHE A 70 8.17 -17.00 2.77
C PHE A 70 7.59 -16.34 1.52
N LEU A 71 8.27 -15.34 0.95
CA LEU A 71 7.80 -14.65 -0.26
C LEU A 71 7.74 -15.59 -1.49
N ASN A 72 8.67 -16.53 -1.64
CA ASN A 72 8.68 -17.51 -2.73
C ASN A 72 7.52 -18.52 -2.60
N ILE A 73 7.19 -18.95 -1.37
CA ILE A 73 6.02 -19.79 -1.10
C ILE A 73 4.74 -19.03 -1.47
N VAL A 74 4.59 -17.79 -1.01
CA VAL A 74 3.43 -16.95 -1.31
C VAL A 74 3.30 -16.72 -2.82
N ALA A 75 4.40 -16.38 -3.51
CA ALA A 75 4.43 -16.21 -4.96
C ALA A 75 4.02 -17.49 -5.70
N SER A 76 4.51 -18.64 -5.25
CA SER A 76 4.16 -19.95 -5.84
C SER A 76 2.68 -20.27 -5.67
N LEU A 77 2.11 -20.01 -4.49
CA LEU A 77 0.67 -20.21 -4.24
C LEU A 77 -0.20 -19.27 -5.08
N LEU A 78 0.19 -18.00 -5.20
CA LEU A 78 -0.52 -17.03 -6.03
C LEU A 78 -0.48 -17.43 -7.52
N LEU A 79 0.69 -17.84 -8.03
CA LEU A 79 0.84 -18.31 -9.41
C LEU A 79 0.01 -19.57 -9.68
N LEU A 80 0.00 -20.52 -8.72
CA LEU A 80 -0.79 -21.74 -8.85
C LEU A 80 -2.28 -21.46 -8.88
N LEU A 81 -2.75 -20.53 -8.05
CA LEU A 81 -4.14 -20.10 -8.04
C LEU A 81 -4.54 -19.43 -9.37
N LEU A 82 -3.65 -18.60 -9.93
CA LEU A 82 -3.88 -17.96 -11.24
C LEU A 82 -3.94 -18.99 -12.37
N ILE A 83 -3.05 -19.98 -12.38
CA ILE A 83 -3.05 -21.06 -13.37
C ILE A 83 -4.34 -21.89 -13.24
N ALA A 84 -4.76 -22.21 -12.02
CA ALA A 84 -6.00 -22.94 -11.76
C ALA A 84 -7.24 -22.16 -12.20
N GLU A 85 -7.22 -20.83 -12.15
CA GLU A 85 -8.36 -20.02 -12.59
C GLU A 85 -8.42 -19.82 -14.10
N MET A 86 -7.27 -19.66 -14.75
CA MET A 86 -7.18 -19.62 -16.22
C MET A 86 -7.72 -20.90 -16.88
N PHE A 87 -7.84 -21.99 -16.11
CA PHE A 87 -8.47 -23.24 -16.49
C PHE A 87 -10.00 -23.17 -16.61
N PHE A 88 -10.66 -22.31 -15.81
CA PHE A 88 -12.12 -22.19 -15.73
C PHE A 88 -12.71 -21.09 -16.63
N ASP A 89 -11.94 -20.61 -17.62
CA ASP A 89 -12.40 -19.84 -18.81
C ASP A 89 -12.32 -18.29 -18.73
N ARG A 90 -11.10 -17.71 -18.71
CA ARG A 90 -10.84 -16.29 -19.07
C ARG A 90 -9.46 -16.04 -19.69
N LYS A 91 -9.39 -15.15 -20.69
CA LYS A 91 -8.14 -14.54 -21.22
C LYS A 91 -7.48 -13.63 -20.17
N LEU A 92 -6.15 -13.59 -20.09
CA LEU A 92 -5.39 -12.76 -19.12
C LEU A 92 -5.80 -11.29 -19.07
N LYS A 93 -6.26 -10.75 -20.20
CA LYS A 93 -6.59 -9.33 -20.36
C LYS A 93 -7.97 -8.92 -19.83
N ASN A 94 -8.91 -9.87 -19.60
CA ASN A 94 -10.32 -9.52 -19.42
C ASN A 94 -10.97 -9.84 -18.06
N PHE A 95 -10.29 -10.43 -17.06
CA PHE A 95 -10.57 -10.30 -15.61
C PHE A 95 -9.84 -11.41 -14.82
N LEU A 96 -9.27 -11.08 -13.64
CA LEU A 96 -9.41 -11.76 -12.32
C LEU A 96 -8.27 -11.45 -11.31
N PHE A 97 -7.11 -10.92 -11.72
CA PHE A 97 -6.08 -10.46 -10.77
C PHE A 97 -6.60 -9.45 -9.74
N ALA A 98 -7.45 -8.52 -10.19
CA ALA A 98 -8.05 -7.52 -9.32
C ALA A 98 -9.03 -8.12 -8.31
N ASP A 99 -9.65 -9.28 -8.56
CA ASP A 99 -10.61 -9.89 -7.64
C ASP A 99 -9.93 -10.66 -6.51
N TYR A 100 -8.79 -11.33 -6.75
CA TYR A 100 -7.98 -11.94 -5.68
C TYR A 100 -7.19 -10.92 -4.88
N ILE A 101 -6.67 -9.90 -5.56
CA ILE A 101 -6.12 -8.74 -4.85
C ILE A 101 -7.24 -8.05 -4.05
N LYS A 102 -8.48 -7.95 -4.55
CA LYS A 102 -9.62 -7.49 -3.73
C LYS A 102 -9.90 -8.39 -2.51
N ILE A 103 -9.54 -9.67 -2.52
CA ILE A 103 -9.62 -10.56 -1.34
C ILE A 103 -8.51 -10.20 -0.34
N PHE A 104 -7.28 -10.02 -0.81
CA PHE A 104 -6.18 -9.56 0.06
C PHE A 104 -6.43 -8.15 0.63
N PHE A 105 -7.07 -7.29 -0.17
CA PHE A 105 -7.51 -5.95 0.23
C PHE A 105 -8.94 -5.92 0.80
N LEU A 106 -9.59 -7.08 0.99
CA LEU A 106 -10.88 -7.20 1.64
C LEU A 106 -10.89 -6.56 3.04
N PRO A 107 -9.89 -6.80 3.91
CA PRO A 107 -9.81 -6.11 5.19
C PRO A 107 -9.66 -4.60 5.06
N PHE A 108 -9.34 -4.03 3.89
CA PHE A 108 -9.24 -2.58 3.67
C PHE A 108 -10.47 -2.00 2.95
N LYS A 109 -11.48 -2.82 2.61
CA LYS A 109 -12.71 -2.32 1.97
C LYS A 109 -13.47 -1.32 2.85
N PHE A 110 -13.25 -1.33 4.16
CA PHE A 110 -13.84 -0.38 5.10
C PHE A 110 -13.42 1.08 4.88
N ILE A 111 -12.26 1.32 4.25
CA ILE A 111 -11.72 2.67 4.05
C ILE A 111 -12.69 3.52 3.22
N LEU A 112 -13.32 2.93 2.20
CA LEU A 112 -14.20 3.66 1.30
C LEU A 112 -15.53 4.06 1.98
N PRO A 113 -16.25 3.14 2.66
CA PRO A 113 -17.41 3.50 3.46
C PRO A 113 -17.08 4.43 4.63
N LEU A 114 -15.89 4.32 5.24
CA LEU A 114 -15.43 5.23 6.30
C LEU A 114 -15.49 6.70 5.84
N PHE A 115 -14.82 7.04 4.74
CA PHE A 115 -14.80 8.41 4.22
C PHE A 115 -16.20 8.91 3.87
N GLN A 116 -17.02 8.04 3.28
CA GLN A 116 -18.39 8.37 2.94
C GLN A 116 -19.27 8.57 4.18
N THR A 117 -19.10 7.77 5.24
CA THR A 117 -19.90 7.91 6.48
C THR A 117 -19.46 9.11 7.30
N LEU A 118 -18.16 9.41 7.35
CA LEU A 118 -17.67 10.66 7.91
C LEU A 118 -18.28 11.86 7.15
N SER A 119 -18.37 11.80 5.83
CA SER A 119 -19.05 12.83 5.05
C SER A 119 -20.57 12.90 5.36
N ASP A 120 -21.23 11.78 5.61
CA ASP A 120 -22.67 11.72 5.90
C ASP A 120 -23.02 12.21 7.32
N LEU A 121 -22.26 11.82 8.34
CA LEU A 121 -22.46 12.21 9.74
C LEU A 121 -22.38 13.73 9.93
N PHE A 122 -21.47 14.38 9.20
CA PHE A 122 -21.27 15.82 9.25
C PHE A 122 -21.99 16.57 8.11
N SER A 123 -22.94 15.91 7.43
CA SER A 123 -23.84 16.59 6.51
C SER A 123 -24.88 17.39 7.28
N LEU A 124 -24.76 18.73 7.24
CA LEU A 124 -25.83 19.59 7.71
C LEU A 124 -27.01 19.42 6.74
N ARG A 125 -28.07 18.75 7.19
CA ARG A 125 -29.24 18.43 6.37
C ARG A 125 -30.15 19.66 6.30
N GLY A 126 -30.37 20.20 5.10
CA GLY A 126 -31.37 21.25 4.84
C GLY A 126 -30.81 22.68 4.75
N VAL A 127 -29.73 22.91 4.02
CA VAL A 127 -29.02 24.20 4.07
C VAL A 127 -28.85 24.87 2.68
N ASN A 128 -28.95 26.20 2.64
CA ASN A 128 -28.87 27.08 1.45
C ASN A 128 -27.58 26.89 0.63
N LYS A 129 -27.59 27.35 -0.63
CA LYS A 129 -26.51 27.13 -1.62
C LYS A 129 -25.11 27.57 -1.14
N ASP A 130 -25.00 28.66 -0.39
CA ASP A 130 -23.72 29.15 0.17
C ASP A 130 -23.25 28.34 1.39
N GLN A 131 -24.20 27.87 2.20
CA GLN A 131 -23.91 27.02 3.35
C GLN A 131 -23.59 25.56 2.94
N LYS A 132 -23.94 25.14 1.70
CA LYS A 132 -23.50 23.86 1.14
C LYS A 132 -21.99 23.82 0.91
N VAL A 133 -21.37 24.92 0.48
CA VAL A 133 -19.91 25.01 0.30
C VAL A 133 -19.23 24.93 1.67
N LEU A 134 -19.73 25.68 2.67
CA LEU A 134 -19.21 25.62 4.03
C LEU A 134 -19.31 24.22 4.64
N SER A 135 -20.43 23.52 4.44
CA SER A 135 -20.59 22.12 4.89
C SER A 135 -19.59 21.18 4.21
N GLN A 136 -19.33 21.34 2.91
CA GLN A 136 -18.31 20.55 2.19
C GLN A 136 -16.90 20.84 2.69
N VAL A 137 -16.59 22.09 3.05
CA VAL A 137 -15.29 22.45 3.62
C VAL A 137 -15.09 21.81 4.99
N ILE A 138 -16.08 21.91 5.87
CA ILE A 138 -16.05 21.30 7.20
C ILE A 138 -15.87 19.78 7.10
N LYS A 139 -16.60 19.11 6.20
CA LYS A 139 -16.45 17.68 5.94
C LYS A 139 -15.03 17.31 5.49
N GLY A 140 -14.48 18.07 4.55
CA GLY A 140 -13.11 17.88 4.08
C GLY A 140 -12.09 17.99 5.22
N ILE A 141 -12.25 18.99 6.09
CA ILE A 141 -11.39 19.19 7.27
C ILE A 141 -11.53 18.02 8.25
N VAL A 142 -12.74 17.62 8.61
CA VAL A 142 -12.98 16.51 9.55
C VAL A 142 -12.37 15.20 9.04
N ILE A 143 -12.42 14.97 7.73
CA ILE A 143 -11.79 13.81 7.10
C ILE A 143 -10.26 13.93 7.05
N ALA A 144 -9.74 15.14 6.82
CA ALA A 144 -8.31 15.40 6.76
C ALA A 144 -7.64 15.27 8.13
N VAL A 145 -8.28 15.74 9.22
CA VAL A 145 -7.68 15.79 10.56
C VAL A 145 -7.10 14.43 11.01
N PRO A 146 -7.82 13.30 10.98
CA PRO A 146 -7.26 12.01 11.38
C PRO A 146 -6.09 11.56 10.50
N VAL A 147 -6.18 11.81 9.19
CA VAL A 147 -5.11 11.47 8.23
C VAL A 147 -3.85 12.30 8.49
N LEU A 148 -4.03 13.61 8.69
CA LEU A 148 -2.95 14.54 9.03
C LEU A 148 -2.32 14.18 10.37
N PHE A 149 -3.12 13.78 11.36
CA PHE A 149 -2.62 13.38 12.67
C PHE A 149 -1.71 12.15 12.58
N ILE A 150 -2.09 11.13 11.80
CA ILE A 150 -1.26 9.95 11.54
C ILE A 150 0.08 10.37 10.90
N PHE A 151 0.06 11.22 9.88
CA PHE A 151 1.28 11.69 9.24
C PHE A 151 2.14 12.57 10.15
N LEU A 152 1.52 13.46 10.95
CA LEU A 152 2.22 14.32 11.90
C LEU A 152 3.02 13.49 12.92
N ILE A 153 2.42 12.42 13.44
CA ILE A 153 3.10 11.50 14.37
C ILE A 153 4.20 10.72 13.68
N LEU A 154 3.96 10.20 12.48
CA LEU A 154 4.98 9.49 11.72
C LEU A 154 6.17 10.39 11.41
N PHE A 155 5.94 11.64 11.00
CA PHE A 155 7.01 12.61 10.74
C PHE A 155 7.74 13.03 12.02
N SER A 156 7.01 13.22 13.12
CA SER A 156 7.58 13.51 14.44
C SER A 156 8.43 12.34 14.95
N SER A 157 8.00 11.09 14.72
CA SER A 157 8.80 9.90 15.04
C SER A 157 10.00 9.72 14.09
N ALA A 158 9.88 10.19 12.85
CA ALA A 158 10.90 10.01 11.83
C ALA A 158 12.05 11.01 11.91
N ASP A 159 11.80 12.19 12.47
CA ASP A 159 12.76 13.28 12.46
C ASP A 159 12.73 14.07 13.78
N LEU A 160 13.85 14.07 14.50
CA LEU A 160 13.99 14.73 15.80
C LEU A 160 13.78 16.25 15.72
N ILE A 161 14.15 16.87 14.60
CA ILE A 161 14.00 18.31 14.42
C ILE A 161 12.53 18.64 14.19
N PHE A 162 11.86 17.85 13.34
CA PHE A 162 10.43 17.97 13.15
C PHE A 162 9.68 17.71 14.47
N GLN A 163 10.09 16.71 15.24
CA GLN A 163 9.56 16.44 16.59
C GLN A 163 9.66 17.68 17.49
N LYS A 164 10.82 18.33 17.51
CA LYS A 164 11.05 19.53 18.30
C LYS A 164 10.10 20.66 17.89
N TYR A 165 9.99 20.97 16.60
CA TYR A 165 9.04 21.97 16.12
C TYR A 165 7.58 21.65 16.49
N VAL A 166 7.17 20.39 16.37
CA VAL A 166 5.83 19.97 16.76
C VAL A 166 5.62 20.11 18.27
N THR A 167 6.62 19.76 19.09
CA THR A 167 6.54 19.87 20.55
C THR A 167 6.56 21.33 21.03
N ASP A 168 7.34 22.20 20.39
CA ASP A 168 7.38 23.63 20.70
C ASP A 168 6.04 24.32 20.35
N LEU A 169 5.38 23.90 19.27
CA LEU A 169 4.06 24.39 18.87
C LEU A 169 2.93 23.82 19.74
N ILE A 170 3.07 22.55 20.14
CA ILE A 170 2.11 21.83 20.96
C ILE A 170 2.72 21.68 22.35
N ASN A 171 2.67 22.77 23.13
CA ASN A 171 3.22 22.85 24.49
C ASN A 171 2.38 22.05 25.51
N ILE A 172 2.06 20.80 25.17
CA ILE A 172 1.28 19.87 25.98
C ILE A 172 2.25 18.78 26.42
N ASN A 173 2.48 18.70 27.73
CA ASN A 173 3.34 17.71 28.34
C ASN A 173 2.62 16.34 28.36
N ILE A 174 2.49 15.70 27.19
CA ILE A 174 1.83 14.40 27.05
C ILE A 174 2.89 13.31 27.17
N GLU A 175 2.67 12.36 28.06
CA GLU A 175 3.50 11.16 28.15
C GLU A 175 3.48 10.39 26.81
N PRO A 176 4.62 9.90 26.31
CA PRO A 176 4.68 9.16 25.04
C PRO A 176 3.71 7.98 24.97
N GLU A 177 3.45 7.34 26.12
CA GLU A 177 2.47 6.26 26.25
C GLU A 177 1.03 6.74 25.98
N THR A 178 0.66 7.93 26.44
CA THR A 178 -0.68 8.50 26.21
C THR A 178 -0.86 8.87 24.74
N VAL A 179 0.17 9.41 24.08
CA VAL A 179 0.15 9.65 22.64
C VAL A 179 -0.05 8.34 21.90
N PHE A 180 0.75 7.31 22.20
CA PHE A 180 0.63 6.00 21.56
C PHE A 180 -0.76 5.37 21.74
N ARG A 181 -1.29 5.37 22.97
CA ARG A 181 -2.64 4.86 23.27
C ARG A 181 -3.72 5.65 22.52
N SER A 182 -3.64 6.98 22.49
CA SER A 182 -4.62 7.80 21.75
C SER A 182 -4.63 7.52 20.24
N VAL A 183 -3.46 7.24 19.66
CA VAL A 183 -3.32 6.83 18.25
C VAL A 183 -3.97 5.47 18.00
N LEU A 184 -3.70 4.49 18.86
CA LEU A 184 -4.33 3.17 18.74
C LEU A 184 -5.85 3.27 18.85
N VAL A 185 -6.36 4.08 19.79
CA VAL A 185 -7.80 4.34 19.94
C VAL A 185 -8.36 5.02 18.70
N LEU A 186 -7.67 6.02 18.14
CA LEU A 186 -8.10 6.71 16.92
C LEU A 186 -8.15 5.75 15.72
N ILE A 187 -7.10 4.96 15.50
CA ILE A 187 -7.04 3.97 14.42
C ILE A 187 -8.15 2.94 14.60
N ALA A 188 -8.31 2.38 15.80
CA ALA A 188 -9.38 1.42 16.09
C ALA A 188 -10.77 2.04 15.82
N THR A 189 -10.99 3.27 16.26
CA THR A 189 -12.25 4.00 16.02
C THR A 189 -12.53 4.16 14.54
N LEU A 190 -11.54 4.58 13.74
CA LEU A 190 -11.68 4.71 12.28
C LEU A 190 -11.96 3.36 11.61
N VAL A 191 -11.27 2.29 12.05
CA VAL A 191 -11.50 0.93 11.54
C VAL A 191 -12.93 0.48 11.85
N TYR A 192 -13.40 0.66 13.09
CA TYR A 192 -14.76 0.29 13.47
C TYR A 192 -15.82 1.10 12.72
N ILE A 193 -15.67 2.43 12.61
CA ILE A 193 -16.58 3.27 11.83
C ILE A 193 -16.65 2.77 10.40
N GLY A 194 -15.50 2.49 9.77
CA GLY A 194 -15.46 1.96 8.42
C GLY A 194 -16.12 0.59 8.29
N ALA A 195 -15.84 -0.32 9.22
CA ALA A 195 -16.34 -1.69 9.20
C ALA A 195 -17.87 -1.71 9.35
N TYR A 196 -18.41 -0.97 10.33
CA TYR A 196 -19.85 -0.82 10.48
C TYR A 196 -20.47 -0.17 9.25
N SER A 197 -19.85 0.90 8.72
CA SER A 197 -20.32 1.57 7.50
C SER A 197 -20.38 0.65 6.30
N TYR A 198 -19.41 -0.26 6.16
CA TYR A 198 -19.38 -1.26 5.11
C TYR A 198 -20.58 -2.22 5.25
N VAL A 199 -20.76 -2.80 6.44
CA VAL A 199 -21.86 -3.74 6.71
C VAL A 199 -23.23 -3.09 6.50
N PHE A 200 -23.47 -1.93 7.11
CA PHE A 200 -24.78 -1.27 7.01
C PHE A 200 -25.11 -0.80 5.58
N ARG A 201 -24.12 -0.39 4.79
CA ARG A 201 -24.36 -0.04 3.37
C ARG A 201 -24.51 -1.25 2.47
N GLU A 202 -23.82 -2.36 2.75
CA GLU A 202 -23.99 -3.59 1.98
C GLU A 202 -25.40 -4.15 2.19
N VAL A 203 -25.90 -4.16 3.42
CA VAL A 203 -27.29 -4.52 3.74
C VAL A 203 -28.29 -3.58 3.06
N LYS A 204 -28.03 -2.25 3.05
CA LYS A 204 -28.90 -1.29 2.37
C LYS A 204 -28.94 -1.49 0.85
N ASN A 205 -27.78 -1.73 0.23
CA ASN A 205 -27.68 -1.96 -1.22
C ASN A 205 -28.33 -3.28 -1.67
N GLN A 206 -28.39 -4.30 -0.81
CA GLN A 206 -29.10 -5.55 -1.11
C GLN A 206 -30.63 -5.39 -1.03
N ASN A 207 -31.12 -4.52 -0.14
CA ASN A 207 -32.56 -4.29 0.05
C ASN A 207 -33.16 -3.27 -0.94
N GLU A 208 -32.37 -2.32 -1.46
CA GLU A 208 -32.80 -1.33 -2.45
C GLU A 208 -32.34 -1.72 -3.86
N SER A 209 -32.96 -2.75 -4.46
CA SER A 209 -32.91 -2.92 -5.90
C SER A 209 -33.57 -1.70 -6.56
N GLN A 210 -32.74 -0.87 -7.22
CA GLN A 210 -33.20 0.13 -8.19
C GLN A 210 -34.09 1.26 -7.65
N LYS A 211 -33.52 2.15 -6.81
CA LYS A 211 -34.03 3.53 -6.72
C LYS A 211 -32.93 4.55 -6.41
N ASN A 212 -32.59 5.32 -7.45
CA ASN A 212 -31.87 6.59 -7.47
C ASN A 212 -30.75 6.78 -6.43
N ASN A 213 -29.52 6.52 -6.90
CA ASN A 213 -28.25 6.88 -6.27
C ASN A 213 -28.18 8.39 -5.93
N THR A 214 -28.73 8.79 -4.79
CA THR A 214 -28.32 10.00 -4.07
C THR A 214 -27.52 9.58 -2.85
N THR A 215 -26.53 8.71 -3.03
CA THR A 215 -25.52 8.48 -2.00
C THR A 215 -24.76 9.79 -1.83
N SER A 216 -24.94 10.41 -0.67
CA SER A 216 -24.24 11.62 -0.24
C SER A 216 -22.75 11.46 -0.53
N SER A 217 -22.28 12.35 -1.39
CA SER A 217 -21.07 12.15 -2.16
C SER A 217 -19.94 12.94 -1.50
N PHE A 218 -18.87 12.25 -1.08
CA PHE A 218 -17.56 12.86 -0.90
C PHE A 218 -17.23 13.66 -2.16
N GLY A 219 -17.18 14.99 -2.02
CA GLY A 219 -17.15 15.93 -3.14
C GLY A 219 -15.74 16.15 -3.69
N HIS A 220 -15.64 16.78 -4.87
CA HIS A 220 -14.36 17.27 -5.41
C HIS A 220 -13.68 18.25 -4.45
N ILE A 221 -14.47 19.02 -3.69
CA ILE A 221 -13.99 19.96 -2.67
C ILE A 221 -13.42 19.21 -1.46
N GLU A 222 -14.11 18.18 -0.96
CA GLU A 222 -13.64 17.37 0.17
C GLU A 222 -12.32 16.64 -0.16
N SER A 223 -12.21 16.07 -1.37
CA SER A 223 -10.97 15.43 -1.86
C SER A 223 -9.83 16.43 -2.01
N SER A 224 -10.13 17.64 -2.51
CA SER A 224 -9.13 18.69 -2.70
C SER A 224 -8.60 19.22 -1.36
N ILE A 225 -9.46 19.34 -0.35
CA ILE A 225 -9.04 19.75 1.00
C ILE A 225 -8.17 18.67 1.62
N LEU A 226 -8.59 17.40 1.56
CA LEU A 226 -7.80 16.28 2.07
C LEU A 226 -6.39 16.24 1.46
N PHE A 227 -6.28 16.21 0.12
CA PHE A 227 -4.96 16.19 -0.51
C PHE A 227 -4.20 17.50 -0.37
N GLY A 228 -4.88 18.65 -0.40
CA GLY A 228 -4.27 19.96 -0.21
C GLY A 228 -3.60 20.04 1.16
N SER A 229 -4.31 19.68 2.22
CA SER A 229 -3.75 19.67 3.57
C SER A 229 -2.59 18.67 3.73
N VAL A 230 -2.70 17.46 3.15
CA VAL A 230 -1.61 16.48 3.20
C VAL A 230 -0.38 17.00 2.44
N ASN A 231 -0.56 17.59 1.25
CA ASN A 231 0.52 18.19 0.48
C ASN A 231 1.21 19.33 1.24
N VAL A 232 0.46 20.17 1.95
CA VAL A 232 1.01 21.25 2.77
C VAL A 232 1.85 20.67 3.92
N LEU A 233 1.33 19.66 4.64
CA LEU A 233 2.06 19.01 5.72
C LEU A 233 3.38 18.38 5.22
N PHE A 234 3.33 17.65 4.10
CA PHE A 234 4.49 17.03 3.49
C PHE A 234 5.50 18.07 2.99
N PHE A 235 5.02 19.17 2.43
CA PHE A 235 5.88 20.27 2.00
C PHE A 235 6.62 20.91 3.18
N ILE A 236 5.92 21.18 4.29
CA ILE A 236 6.53 21.70 5.53
C ILE A 236 7.61 20.72 6.02
N PHE A 237 7.29 19.42 6.05
CA PHE A 237 8.25 18.39 6.45
C PHE A 237 9.50 18.39 5.56
N ILE A 238 9.33 18.42 4.23
CA ILE A 238 10.44 18.49 3.28
C ILE A 238 11.27 19.76 3.47
N LEU A 239 10.63 20.92 3.70
CA LEU A 239 11.35 22.17 3.97
C LEU A 239 12.24 22.06 5.21
N VAL A 240 11.74 21.45 6.29
CA VAL A 240 12.54 21.19 7.50
C VAL A 240 13.74 20.30 7.19
N GLN A 241 13.53 19.22 6.41
CA GLN A 241 14.62 18.32 6.00
C GLN A 241 15.68 19.01 5.13
N LEU A 242 15.25 19.85 4.17
CA LEU A 242 16.16 20.57 3.27
C LEU A 242 16.92 21.67 4.00
N ALA A 243 16.26 22.44 4.87
CA ALA A 243 16.92 23.49 5.65
C ALA A 243 18.06 22.93 6.51
N TYR A 244 17.91 21.69 6.99
CA TYR A 244 18.99 20.99 7.68
C TYR A 244 20.10 20.52 6.74
N LEU A 245 19.75 19.89 5.61
CA LEU A 245 20.73 19.40 4.64
C LEU A 245 21.62 20.53 4.09
N PHE A 246 21.07 21.73 3.91
CA PHE A 246 21.79 22.92 3.46
C PHE A 246 22.31 23.82 4.61
N GLY A 247 21.99 23.50 5.86
CA GLY A 247 22.37 24.29 7.05
C GLY A 247 23.79 24.07 7.56
N GLY A 248 24.52 23.07 7.02
CA GLY A 248 25.92 22.77 7.33
C GLY A 248 26.19 22.22 8.75
N ASP A 249 27.44 21.82 9.01
CA ASP A 249 27.93 21.24 10.29
C ASP A 249 27.66 22.14 11.53
N GLY A 250 27.43 23.44 11.31
CA GLY A 250 27.13 24.40 12.38
C GLY A 250 25.80 24.18 13.08
N ASN A 251 24.79 23.62 12.40
CA ASN A 251 23.45 23.41 13.00
C ASN A 251 23.31 22.05 13.69
N ILE A 252 24.18 21.09 13.34
CA ILE A 252 24.22 19.73 13.89
C ILE A 252 24.87 19.73 15.27
N SER A 253 25.93 20.55 15.42
CA SER A 253 26.69 20.73 16.65
C SER A 253 25.96 21.57 17.71
N ALA A 254 25.12 22.52 17.29
CA ALA A 254 24.48 23.50 18.17
C ALA A 254 23.30 22.94 19.00
N GLN A 255 22.79 21.74 18.68
CA GLN A 255 21.67 21.11 19.40
C GLN A 255 22.05 19.81 20.13
N GLY A 256 23.34 19.42 20.13
CA GLY A 256 23.84 18.31 20.94
C GLY A 256 23.53 16.90 20.42
N PHE A 257 23.03 16.75 19.19
CA PHE A 257 22.76 15.44 18.60
C PHE A 257 23.99 14.87 17.90
N THR A 258 24.33 13.62 18.21
CA THR A 258 25.39 12.92 17.46
C THR A 258 24.85 12.46 16.11
N TYR A 259 25.65 12.57 15.05
CA TYR A 259 25.30 12.18 13.68
C TYR A 259 24.76 10.72 13.61
N ALA A 260 25.26 9.85 14.50
CA ALA A 260 24.87 8.45 14.63
C ALA A 260 23.44 8.25 15.18
N GLU A 261 22.93 9.18 15.99
CA GLU A 261 21.59 9.10 16.57
C GLU A 261 20.51 9.53 15.57
N TYR A 262 20.81 10.53 14.74
CA TYR A 262 19.97 10.96 13.61
C TYR A 262 19.86 9.89 12.51
N ALA A 263 20.95 9.17 12.22
CA ALA A 263 20.97 8.13 11.18
C ALA A 263 20.19 6.85 11.54
N ARG A 264 19.87 6.63 12.82
CA ARG A 264 19.32 5.36 13.32
C ARG A 264 17.79 5.30 13.39
N ARG A 265 17.10 6.44 13.33
CA ARG A 265 15.63 6.55 13.45
C ARG A 265 14.99 7.14 12.20
N GLY A 266 13.76 6.72 11.93
CA GLY A 266 12.91 7.32 10.89
C GLY A 266 12.82 6.57 9.58
N PHE A 267 13.71 5.62 9.30
CA PHE A 267 13.65 4.85 8.05
C PHE A 267 12.30 4.11 7.89
N PHE A 268 11.90 3.35 8.91
CA PHE A 268 10.66 2.55 8.86
C PHE A 268 9.44 3.46 8.86
N GLU A 269 9.50 4.58 9.56
CA GLU A 269 8.47 5.61 9.61
C GLU A 269 8.27 6.25 8.23
N LEU A 270 9.35 6.61 7.53
CA LEU A 270 9.27 7.18 6.18
C LEU A 270 8.77 6.17 5.14
N ILE A 271 9.11 4.89 5.30
CA ILE A 271 8.47 3.81 4.52
C ILE A 271 6.96 3.73 4.83
N ALA A 272 6.58 3.77 6.10
CA ALA A 272 5.18 3.73 6.51
C ALA A 272 4.41 4.92 5.94
N VAL A 273 4.97 6.13 5.99
CA VAL A 273 4.43 7.33 5.33
C VAL A 273 4.20 7.07 3.85
N SER A 274 5.18 6.50 3.16
CA SER A 274 5.08 6.22 1.72
C SER A 274 4.02 5.16 1.41
N ALA A 275 3.94 4.09 2.20
CA ALA A 275 2.91 3.06 2.06
C ALA A 275 1.49 3.59 2.34
N ILE A 276 1.32 4.40 3.39
CA ILE A 276 0.04 5.03 3.75
C ILE A 276 -0.37 6.04 2.67
N SER A 277 0.56 6.84 2.13
CA SER A 277 0.30 7.74 1.01
C SER A 277 -0.15 7.02 -0.26
N LEU A 278 0.44 5.85 -0.54
CA LEU A 278 0.01 4.99 -1.65
C LEU A 278 -1.42 4.49 -1.43
N LEU A 279 -1.74 4.00 -0.23
CA LEU A 279 -3.11 3.56 0.13
C LEU A 279 -4.11 4.72 0.02
N LEU A 280 -3.75 5.91 0.49
CA LEU A 280 -4.56 7.11 0.40
C LEU A 280 -4.86 7.48 -1.05
N LEU A 281 -3.83 7.53 -1.91
CA LEU A 281 -4.02 7.83 -3.34
C LEU A 281 -4.93 6.80 -4.01
N LEU A 282 -4.71 5.50 -3.79
CA LEU A 282 -5.55 4.45 -4.37
C LEU A 282 -7.00 4.53 -3.88
N ALA A 283 -7.22 4.82 -2.60
CA ALA A 283 -8.54 4.94 -2.01
C ALA A 283 -9.33 6.11 -2.61
N VAL A 284 -8.70 7.29 -2.73
CA VAL A 284 -9.37 8.47 -3.27
C VAL A 284 -9.51 8.40 -4.80
N GLU A 285 -8.52 7.86 -5.52
CA GLU A 285 -8.61 7.64 -6.97
C GLU A 285 -9.82 6.77 -7.31
N LYS A 286 -9.94 5.60 -6.64
CA LYS A 286 -11.07 4.68 -6.83
C LYS A 286 -12.41 5.34 -6.53
N TYR A 287 -12.44 6.24 -5.56
CA TYR A 287 -13.64 7.00 -5.23
C TYR A 287 -14.01 8.01 -6.34
N ILE A 288 -13.03 8.75 -6.86
CA ILE A 288 -13.24 9.78 -7.91
C ILE A 288 -13.63 9.15 -9.25
N VAL A 289 -12.97 8.05 -9.64
CA VAL A 289 -13.25 7.33 -10.90
C VAL A 289 -14.67 6.78 -10.94
N LYS A 290 -15.23 6.34 -9.80
CA LYS A 290 -16.62 5.86 -9.71
C LYS A 290 -17.65 6.96 -10.06
N LYS A 291 -17.27 8.24 -10.01
CA LYS A 291 -18.17 9.39 -10.15
C LYS A 291 -18.05 10.12 -11.49
N ASN A 292 -16.87 10.17 -12.09
CA ASN A 292 -16.62 10.84 -13.37
C ASN A 292 -15.61 10.03 -14.20
N GLU A 293 -15.92 9.77 -15.48
CA GLU A 293 -15.00 9.07 -16.40
C GLU A 293 -13.67 9.82 -16.62
N ASN A 294 -13.60 11.11 -16.27
CA ASN A 294 -12.40 11.94 -16.30
C ASN A 294 -12.02 12.44 -14.90
N HIS A 295 -10.78 12.16 -14.49
CA HIS A 295 -10.15 12.77 -13.33
C HIS A 295 -10.16 14.30 -13.44
N ALA A 296 -10.65 15.00 -12.42
CA ALA A 296 -10.60 16.46 -12.36
C ALA A 296 -9.14 16.95 -12.43
N PRO A 297 -8.86 18.08 -13.11
CA PRO A 297 -7.49 18.59 -13.26
C PRO A 297 -6.83 18.89 -11.91
N GLY A 298 -7.58 19.42 -10.94
CA GLY A 298 -7.07 19.66 -9.58
C GLY A 298 -6.61 18.39 -8.86
N PHE A 299 -7.33 17.27 -9.04
CA PHE A 299 -6.91 15.98 -8.47
C PHE A 299 -5.61 15.47 -9.11
N LYS A 300 -5.43 15.65 -10.43
CA LYS A 300 -4.18 15.26 -11.11
C LYS A 300 -2.99 16.06 -10.59
N ILE A 301 -3.15 17.37 -10.42
CA ILE A 301 -2.10 18.26 -9.91
C ILE A 301 -1.75 17.88 -8.47
N LEU A 302 -2.73 17.77 -7.57
CA LEU A 302 -2.52 17.43 -6.17
C LEU A 302 -1.94 16.02 -5.98
N SER A 303 -2.37 15.05 -6.79
CA SER A 303 -1.81 13.69 -6.77
C SER A 303 -0.36 13.68 -7.25
N THR A 304 -0.05 14.43 -8.31
CA THR A 304 1.33 14.53 -8.83
C THR A 304 2.26 15.21 -7.84
N ALA A 305 1.80 16.31 -7.22
CA ALA A 305 2.54 16.98 -6.16
C ALA A 305 2.81 16.02 -4.98
N LEU A 306 1.80 15.27 -4.54
CA LEU A 306 1.95 14.29 -3.46
C LEU A 306 2.98 13.20 -3.83
N VAL A 307 2.91 12.66 -5.05
CA VAL A 307 3.85 11.63 -5.49
C VAL A 307 5.28 12.16 -5.54
N ILE A 308 5.48 13.38 -6.06
CA ILE A 308 6.80 14.02 -6.07
C ILE A 308 7.32 14.18 -4.63
N GLN A 309 6.48 14.68 -3.71
CA GLN A 309 6.86 14.83 -2.31
C GLN A 309 7.22 13.50 -1.65
N VAL A 310 6.46 12.44 -1.90
CA VAL A 310 6.75 11.09 -1.38
C VAL A 310 8.08 10.56 -1.96
N ILE A 311 8.36 10.78 -3.25
CA ILE A 311 9.63 10.40 -3.87
C ILE A 311 10.80 11.14 -3.21
N LEU A 312 10.67 12.45 -2.93
CA LEU A 312 11.70 13.22 -2.22
C LEU A 312 11.92 12.68 -0.79
N ILE A 313 10.85 12.35 -0.08
CA ILE A 313 10.92 11.74 1.26
C ILE A 313 11.61 10.36 1.20
N MET A 314 11.27 9.53 0.22
CA MET A 314 11.94 8.23 0.00
C MET A 314 13.41 8.39 -0.36
N ALA A 315 13.76 9.41 -1.16
CA ALA A 315 15.16 9.72 -1.47
C ALA A 315 15.93 10.12 -0.20
N SER A 316 15.32 10.90 0.70
CA SER A 316 15.87 11.21 2.01
C SER A 316 16.05 9.95 2.88
N ALA A 317 15.09 9.03 2.85
CA ALA A 317 15.22 7.75 3.56
C ALA A 317 16.35 6.88 2.99
N PHE A 318 16.53 6.88 1.66
CA PHE A 318 17.59 6.17 0.97
C PHE A 318 18.98 6.71 1.37
N THR A 319 19.18 8.03 1.34
CA THR A 319 20.48 8.63 1.72
C THR A 319 20.83 8.37 3.18
N ARG A 320 19.85 8.45 4.10
CA ARG A 320 20.07 8.08 5.51
C ARG A 320 20.53 6.63 5.67
N LEU A 321 19.95 5.72 4.88
CA LEU A 321 20.31 4.30 4.91
C LEU A 321 21.72 4.06 4.38
N THR A 322 22.11 4.76 3.30
CA THR A 322 23.48 4.71 2.75
C THR A 322 24.52 5.23 3.76
N LEU A 323 24.26 6.37 4.41
CA LEU A 323 25.15 6.88 5.47
C LEU A 323 25.30 5.91 6.65
N TYR A 324 24.21 5.21 6.98
CA TYR A 324 24.24 4.18 8.01
C TYR A 324 25.05 2.93 7.59
N GLU A 325 25.04 2.58 6.31
CA GLU A 325 25.91 1.54 5.74
C GLU A 325 27.38 1.95 5.75
N ASP A 326 27.70 3.21 5.44
CA ASP A 326 29.09 3.70 5.47
C ASP A 326 29.68 3.63 6.90
N ALA A 327 28.86 3.85 7.93
CA ALA A 327 29.31 3.81 9.33
C ALA A 327 29.36 2.39 9.93
N TYR A 328 28.42 1.50 9.56
CA TYR A 328 28.22 0.19 10.21
C TYR A 328 28.38 -1.01 9.26
N GLY A 329 28.83 -0.78 8.03
CA GLY A 329 29.01 -1.79 6.98
C GLY A 329 27.72 -2.22 6.28
N PHE A 330 27.83 -3.18 5.36
CA PHE A 330 26.67 -3.72 4.63
C PHE A 330 25.96 -4.81 5.42
N THR A 331 24.63 -4.84 5.37
CA THR A 331 23.82 -5.95 5.89
C THR A 331 22.71 -6.33 4.92
N ILE A 332 22.26 -7.58 4.99
CA ILE A 332 21.20 -8.12 4.14
C ILE A 332 19.89 -7.32 4.29
N LEU A 333 19.55 -6.89 5.51
CA LEU A 333 18.32 -6.11 5.75
C LEU A 333 18.36 -4.74 5.07
N ARG A 334 19.51 -4.05 5.07
CA ARG A 334 19.66 -2.75 4.43
C ARG A 334 19.60 -2.86 2.90
N PHE A 335 20.12 -3.95 2.33
CA PHE A 335 19.93 -4.27 0.92
C PHE A 335 18.46 -4.46 0.54
N TYR A 336 17.70 -5.25 1.33
CA TYR A 336 16.25 -5.41 1.13
C TYR A 336 15.50 -4.08 1.21
N SER A 337 15.88 -3.25 2.17
CA SER A 337 15.33 -1.91 2.38
C SER A 337 15.54 -0.98 1.17
N HIS A 338 16.76 -0.91 0.63
CA HIS A 338 17.05 -0.14 -0.59
C HIS A 338 16.23 -0.62 -1.78
N ALA A 339 16.19 -1.95 -1.99
CA ALA A 339 15.43 -2.55 -3.07
C ALA A 339 13.92 -2.26 -2.93
N PHE A 340 13.38 -2.31 -1.71
CA PHE A 340 11.99 -2.01 -1.42
C PHE A 340 11.63 -0.55 -1.69
N ILE A 341 12.51 0.40 -1.35
CA ILE A 341 12.31 1.82 -1.69
C ILE A 341 12.19 2.01 -3.20
N ILE A 342 13.09 1.38 -3.98
CA ILE A 342 13.08 1.46 -5.44
C ILE A 342 11.78 0.87 -5.99
N LEU A 343 11.36 -0.30 -5.47
CA LEU A 343 10.08 -0.91 -5.85
C LEU A 343 8.92 0.06 -5.61
N LEU A 344 8.85 0.67 -4.42
CA LEU A 344 7.77 1.59 -4.07
C LEU A 344 7.76 2.82 -4.99
N ALA A 345 8.93 3.39 -5.29
CA ALA A 345 9.08 4.51 -6.22
C ALA A 345 8.56 4.17 -7.63
N ILE A 346 8.88 2.97 -8.13
CA ILE A 346 8.35 2.51 -9.43
C ILE A 346 6.82 2.38 -9.38
N VAL A 347 6.26 1.83 -8.30
CA VAL A 347 4.79 1.73 -8.13
C VAL A 347 4.13 3.10 -8.14
N PHE A 348 4.73 4.10 -7.49
CA PHE A 348 4.26 5.49 -7.53
C PHE A 348 4.29 6.09 -8.94
N CYS A 349 5.38 5.87 -9.70
CA CYS A 349 5.46 6.29 -11.09
C CYS A 349 4.40 5.61 -11.97
N MET A 350 4.15 4.32 -11.75
CA MET A 350 3.07 3.60 -12.44
C MET A 350 1.68 4.11 -12.08
N LEU A 351 1.48 4.56 -10.84
CA LEU A 351 0.22 5.17 -10.41
C LEU A 351 -0.01 6.50 -11.11
N LEU A 352 1.01 7.35 -11.25
CA LEU A 352 0.92 8.55 -12.07
C LEU A 352 0.60 8.19 -13.52
N TYR A 353 1.30 7.22 -14.10
CA TYR A 353 1.00 6.76 -15.47
C TYR A 353 -0.47 6.34 -15.63
N LYS A 354 -1.04 5.63 -14.64
CA LYS A 354 -2.46 5.24 -14.62
C LYS A 354 -3.39 6.47 -14.59
N ILE A 355 -3.10 7.44 -13.72
CA ILE A 355 -3.92 8.66 -13.56
C ILE A 355 -3.96 9.49 -14.86
N TYR A 356 -2.86 9.53 -15.62
CA TYR A 356 -2.71 10.35 -16.82
C TYR A 356 -3.08 9.64 -18.13
N ILE A 357 -2.71 8.38 -18.31
CA ILE A 357 -2.74 7.69 -19.63
C ILE A 357 -3.73 6.54 -19.66
N ASP A 358 -3.61 5.56 -18.75
CA ASP A 358 -4.37 4.31 -18.80
C ASP A 358 -5.28 4.16 -17.57
N LYS A 359 -6.53 4.59 -17.71
CA LYS A 359 -7.54 4.55 -16.62
C LYS A 359 -8.04 3.15 -16.29
N ARG A 360 -7.59 2.11 -16.99
CA ARG A 360 -8.05 0.74 -16.76
C ARG A 360 -7.43 0.18 -15.49
N GLU A 361 -8.25 -0.01 -14.45
CA GLU A 361 -7.81 -0.61 -13.17
C GLU A 361 -7.10 -1.96 -13.37
N ASN A 362 -7.61 -2.79 -14.27
CA ASN A 362 -7.05 -4.13 -14.54
C ASN A 362 -5.63 -4.08 -15.10
N ALA A 363 -5.31 -3.08 -15.93
CA ALA A 363 -3.98 -2.94 -16.53
C ALA A 363 -2.95 -2.53 -15.46
N PHE A 364 -3.31 -1.63 -14.55
CA PHE A 364 -2.45 -1.22 -13.44
C PHE A 364 -2.13 -2.38 -12.51
N VAL A 365 -3.16 -3.12 -12.08
CA VAL A 365 -2.98 -4.27 -11.18
C VAL A 365 -2.11 -5.35 -11.82
N PHE A 366 -2.34 -5.64 -13.11
CA PHE A 366 -1.54 -6.62 -13.84
C PHE A 366 -0.07 -6.22 -13.97
N ARG A 367 0.21 -4.96 -14.34
CA ARG A 367 1.59 -4.46 -14.41
C ARG A 367 2.25 -4.45 -13.04
N GLY A 368 1.50 -4.11 -11.98
CA GLY A 368 2.00 -4.14 -10.60
C GLY A 368 2.36 -5.56 -10.15
N PHE A 369 1.54 -6.54 -10.50
CA PHE A 369 1.84 -7.96 -10.25
C PHE A 369 3.12 -8.41 -10.96
N ILE A 370 3.27 -8.09 -12.25
CA ILE A 370 4.51 -8.39 -12.99
C ILE A 370 5.71 -7.73 -12.34
N LEU A 371 5.59 -6.46 -11.92
CA LEU A 371 6.68 -5.74 -11.28
C LEU A 371 7.11 -6.44 -9.98
N VAL A 372 6.15 -6.86 -9.14
CA VAL A 372 6.46 -7.58 -7.89
C VAL A 372 7.12 -8.93 -8.19
N LEU A 373 6.64 -9.70 -9.17
CA LEU A 373 7.31 -10.94 -9.55
C LEU A 373 8.74 -10.68 -10.04
N PHE A 374 8.93 -9.70 -10.91
CA PHE A 374 10.25 -9.35 -11.43
C PHE A 374 11.19 -8.90 -10.31
N PHE A 375 10.69 -8.09 -9.38
CA PHE A 375 11.40 -7.71 -8.18
C PHE A 375 11.83 -8.93 -7.37
N LEU A 376 10.93 -9.88 -7.11
CA LEU A 376 11.28 -11.10 -6.38
C LEU A 376 12.31 -11.96 -7.13
N VAL A 377 12.26 -12.02 -8.46
CA VAL A 377 13.29 -12.70 -9.26
C VAL A 377 14.66 -12.05 -9.02
N ILE A 378 14.75 -10.72 -9.14
CA ILE A 378 15.99 -9.97 -8.86
C ILE A 378 16.47 -10.25 -7.44
N MET A 379 15.59 -10.14 -6.45
CA MET A 379 15.95 -10.35 -5.05
C MET A 379 16.45 -11.77 -4.77
N ASN A 380 15.86 -12.77 -5.44
CA ASN A 380 16.39 -14.13 -5.38
C ASN A 380 17.80 -14.18 -5.98
N PHE A 381 18.06 -13.61 -7.16
CA PHE A 381 19.40 -13.67 -7.76
C PHE A 381 20.48 -12.94 -6.94
N PHE A 382 20.16 -11.77 -6.38
CA PHE A 382 21.13 -10.92 -5.70
C PHE A 382 21.34 -11.23 -4.22
N ASN A 383 20.43 -11.95 -3.56
CA ASN A 383 20.64 -12.32 -2.18
C ASN A 383 21.78 -13.36 -2.08
N PRO A 384 22.87 -13.08 -1.37
CA PRO A 384 23.98 -14.02 -1.20
C PRO A 384 23.60 -15.29 -0.43
#